data_AF-A0A183EJN8-F1
#
_entry.id   AF-A0A183EJN8-F1
#
_cell.length_a   1.000
_cell.length_b   1.000
_cell.length_c   1.000
_cell.angle_alpha   90.00
_cell.angle_beta   90.00
_cell.angle_gamma   90.00
#
_symmetry.space_group_name_H-M   'P 1'
#
loop_
_entity.id
_entity.type
_entity.pdbx_description
1 polymer ?
#
loop_
_entity_poly.entity_id
_entity_poly.type
_entity_poly.pdbx_seq_one_letter_code
_entity_poly.pdbx_strand_id
1 'polypeptide(L)'
;MEYIFPLHRGNFGTTVWKRNERERLRVRCVNDGYERLRNHLPLTESDRRISKVDTLRLAIRYIRHLDALLQSYDHWINDRRISKVDTLRLAIRYIRHLDALLQSYDHWIKCDCFRTFQTESEERAERLRRIDRRKRALDSSSSSA
;
A
#
# COMPACT_ATOMS: atom_id res chain seq x y z
N MET A 1 58.80 -46.17 -25.51
CA MET A 1 58.32 -45.10 -24.63
C MET A 1 56.86 -45.36 -24.35
N GLU A 2 56.59 -46.03 -23.23
CA GLU A 2 55.23 -46.29 -22.76
C GLU A 2 54.61 -44.99 -22.23
N TYR A 3 53.45 -44.63 -22.77
CA TYR A 3 52.61 -43.59 -22.20
C TYR A 3 51.98 -44.13 -20.91
N ILE A 4 52.65 -43.89 -19.78
CA ILE A 4 52.05 -44.04 -18.46
C ILE A 4 51.50 -42.68 -18.04
N PHE A 5 50.18 -42.53 -18.13
CA PHE A 5 49.38 -41.89 -17.08
C PHE A 5 47.93 -42.42 -17.13
N PRO A 6 47.67 -43.58 -16.53
CA PRO A 6 46.31 -43.97 -16.23
C PRO A 6 45.86 -43.38 -14.88
N LEU A 7 44.53 -43.39 -14.71
CA LEU A 7 43.77 -43.26 -13.45
C LEU A 7 43.24 -41.86 -13.10
N HIS A 8 42.17 -41.48 -13.82
CA HIS A 8 40.87 -41.16 -13.22
C HIS A 8 40.91 -41.09 -11.67
N ARG A 9 41.27 -39.92 -11.12
CA ARG A 9 41.17 -39.63 -9.68
C ARG A 9 39.72 -39.81 -9.25
N GLY A 10 39.49 -40.84 -8.45
CA GLY A 10 38.41 -40.99 -7.48
C GLY A 10 37.01 -40.52 -7.87
N ASN A 11 36.07 -41.46 -7.94
CA ASN A 11 34.62 -41.25 -8.02
C ASN A 11 34.03 -40.32 -6.91
N PHE A 12 34.84 -39.91 -5.93
CA PHE A 12 34.53 -38.88 -4.94
C PHE A 12 34.47 -37.46 -5.55
N GLY A 13 35.27 -37.17 -6.58
CA GLY A 13 35.28 -35.86 -7.23
C GLY A 13 34.00 -35.55 -8.00
N THR A 14 33.39 -36.56 -8.62
CA THR A 14 32.15 -36.41 -9.42
C THR A 14 30.92 -36.21 -8.53
N THR A 15 30.85 -36.90 -7.39
CA THR A 15 29.73 -36.77 -6.45
C THR A 15 29.79 -35.47 -5.65
N VAL A 16 30.98 -35.04 -5.24
CA VAL A 16 31.21 -33.73 -4.59
C VAL A 16 30.95 -32.60 -5.58
N TRP A 17 31.44 -32.70 -6.82
CA TRP A 17 31.14 -31.72 -7.88
C TRP A 17 29.64 -31.61 -8.14
N LYS A 18 28.93 -32.74 -8.30
CA LYS A 18 27.47 -32.77 -8.48
C LYS A 18 26.73 -32.15 -7.29
N ARG A 19 27.20 -32.35 -6.06
CA ARG A 19 26.63 -31.70 -4.86
C ARG A 19 26.87 -30.18 -4.87
N ASN A 20 28.09 -29.74 -5.16
CA ASN A 20 28.43 -28.33 -5.23
C ASN A 20 27.66 -27.59 -6.32
N GLU A 21 27.48 -28.23 -7.49
CA GLU A 21 26.69 -27.65 -8.57
C GLU A 21 25.22 -27.48 -8.19
N ARG A 22 24.64 -28.48 -7.50
CA ARG A 22 23.27 -28.33 -6.97
C ARG A 22 23.16 -27.19 -5.96
N GLU A 23 24.14 -27.03 -5.07
CA GLU A 23 24.12 -25.95 -4.10
C GLU A 23 24.27 -24.58 -4.76
N ARG A 24 25.11 -24.46 -5.80
CA ARG A 24 25.20 -23.25 -6.62
C ARG A 24 23.86 -22.88 -7.26
N LEU A 25 23.16 -23.86 -7.86
CA LEU A 25 21.84 -23.64 -8.45
C LEU A 25 20.80 -23.22 -7.40
N ARG A 26 20.82 -23.86 -6.22
CA ARG A 26 19.94 -23.50 -5.10
C ARG A 26 20.18 -22.06 -4.65
N VAL A 27 21.43 -21.66 -4.46
CA VAL A 27 21.81 -20.29 -4.06
C VAL A 27 21.44 -19.28 -5.15
N ARG A 28 21.64 -19.62 -6.43
CA ARG A 28 21.21 -18.77 -7.56
C ARG A 28 19.71 -18.51 -7.50
N CYS A 29 18.90 -19.56 -7.37
CA CYS A 29 17.45 -19.43 -7.26
C CYS A 29 17.02 -18.52 -6.08
N VAL A 30 17.68 -18.64 -4.94
CA VAL A 30 17.44 -17.75 -3.80
C VAL A 30 17.80 -16.29 -4.14
N ASN A 31 18.94 -16.05 -4.77
CA ASN A 31 19.38 -14.70 -5.13
C ASN A 31 18.43 -14.04 -6.15
N ASP A 32 17.98 -14.79 -7.16
CA ASP A 32 16.99 -14.34 -8.13
C ASP A 32 15.67 -13.95 -7.42
N GLY A 33 15.28 -14.71 -6.39
CA GLY A 33 14.15 -14.37 -5.53
C GLY A 33 14.32 -13.03 -4.79
N TYR A 34 15.53 -12.75 -4.27
CA TYR A 34 15.83 -11.47 -3.64
C TYR A 34 15.81 -10.30 -4.63
N GLU A 35 16.29 -10.50 -5.86
CA GLU A 35 16.24 -9.46 -6.90
C GLU A 35 14.80 -9.14 -7.29
N ARG A 36 13.98 -10.17 -7.51
CA ARG A 36 12.54 -9.99 -7.76
C ARG A 36 11.86 -9.26 -6.61
N LEU A 37 12.18 -9.60 -5.36
CA LEU A 37 11.63 -8.89 -4.20
C LEU A 37 11.99 -7.41 -4.24
N ARG A 38 13.26 -7.06 -4.51
CA ARG A 38 13.70 -5.65 -4.59
C ARG A 38 12.96 -4.86 -5.65
N ASN A 39 12.60 -5.46 -6.78
CA ASN A 39 11.82 -4.80 -7.83
C ASN A 39 10.40 -4.42 -7.39
N HIS A 40 9.88 -5.03 -6.33
CA HIS A 40 8.57 -4.71 -5.75
C HIS A 40 8.66 -3.75 -4.56
N LEU A 41 9.87 -3.37 -4.12
CA LEU A 41 10.05 -2.45 -3.01
C LEU A 41 10.20 -1.01 -3.52
N PRO A 42 9.75 -0.01 -2.74
CA PRO A 42 9.90 1.39 -3.07
C PRO A 42 11.36 1.84 -2.87
N LEU A 43 12.24 1.45 -3.79
CA LEU A 43 13.66 1.77 -3.82
C LEU A 43 13.95 2.75 -4.98
N THR A 44 14.79 3.74 -4.73
CA THR A 44 15.35 4.56 -5.81
C THR A 44 16.46 3.80 -6.55
N GLU A 45 16.81 4.21 -7.77
CA GLU A 45 17.84 3.53 -8.57
C GLU A 45 19.22 3.52 -7.87
N SER A 46 19.50 4.50 -7.00
CA SER A 46 20.70 4.55 -6.16
C SER A 46 20.73 3.50 -5.04
N ASP A 47 19.57 2.99 -4.62
CA ASP A 47 19.43 2.08 -3.48
C ASP A 47 19.43 0.60 -3.89
N ARG A 48 19.77 0.27 -5.14
CA ARG A 48 19.83 -1.13 -5.62
C ARG A 48 20.84 -2.03 -4.89
N ARG A 49 21.67 -1.48 -3.98
CA ARG A 49 22.69 -2.21 -3.21
C ARG A 49 22.28 -2.54 -1.76
N ILE A 50 20.99 -2.59 -1.44
CA ILE A 50 20.55 -3.01 -0.09
C ILE A 50 20.88 -4.48 0.22
N SER A 51 21.27 -4.73 1.48
CA SER A 51 21.59 -6.06 1.98
C SER A 51 20.36 -7.00 1.95
N LYS A 52 20.57 -8.32 2.01
CA LYS A 52 19.48 -9.30 2.08
C LYS A 52 18.58 -9.05 3.30
N VAL A 53 19.18 -8.79 4.47
CA VAL A 53 18.43 -8.53 5.71
C VAL A 53 17.61 -7.26 5.59
N ASP A 54 18.19 -6.19 5.05
CA ASP A 54 17.47 -4.92 4.89
C ASP A 54 16.38 -5.01 3.82
N THR A 55 16.58 -5.84 2.79
CA THR A 55 15.53 -6.17 1.81
C THR A 55 14.33 -6.81 2.50
N LEU A 56 14.56 -7.78 3.38
CA LEU A 56 13.46 -8.42 4.13
C LEU A 56 12.78 -7.44 5.09
N ARG A 57 13.56 -6.64 5.83
CA ARG A 57 13.02 -5.63 6.75
C ARG A 57 12.17 -4.59 6.01
N LEU A 58 12.64 -4.11 4.85
CA LEU A 58 11.91 -3.17 4.02
C LEU A 58 10.63 -3.80 3.46
N ALA A 59 10.69 -5.06 3.01
CA ALA A 59 9.49 -5.77 2.55
C ALA A 59 8.42 -5.88 3.64
N ILE A 60 8.79 -6.25 4.87
CA ILE A 60 7.85 -6.33 6.00
C ILE A 60 7.24 -4.95 6.29
N ARG A 61 8.07 -3.90 6.33
CA ARG A 61 7.59 -2.53 6.53
C ARG A 61 6.63 -2.10 5.43
N TYR A 62 6.94 -2.45 4.18
CA TYR A 62 6.14 -2.06 3.03
C TYR A 62 4.78 -2.77 3.02
N ILE A 63 4.74 -4.08 3.32
CA ILE A 63 3.48 -4.82 3.48
C ILE A 63 2.60 -4.17 4.56
N ARG A 64 3.17 -3.85 5.73
CA ARG A 64 2.43 -3.17 6.81
C ARG A 64 1.93 -1.79 6.40
N HIS A 65 2.71 -1.05 5.61
CA HIS A 65 2.32 0.25 5.09
C HIS A 65 1.13 0.13 4.12
N LEU A 66 1.19 -0.82 3.18
CA LEU A 66 0.10 -1.09 2.24
C LEU A 66 -1.18 -1.52 2.95
N ASP A 67 -1.07 -2.40 3.96
CA ASP A 67 -2.19 -2.83 4.79
C ASP A 67 -2.85 -1.65 5.53
N ALA A 68 -2.05 -0.77 6.14
CA ALA A 68 -2.55 0.44 6.79
C ALA A 68 -3.23 1.40 5.80
N LEU A 69 -2.69 1.55 4.58
CA LEU A 69 -3.31 2.36 3.53
C LEU A 69 -4.67 1.79 3.12
N LEU A 70 -4.77 0.49 2.90
CA LEU A 70 -6.03 -0.17 2.54
C LEU A 70 -7.08 -0.01 3.64
N GLN A 71 -6.70 -0.24 4.91
CA GLN A 71 -7.61 -0.03 6.05
C GLN A 71 -8.05 1.43 6.18
N SER A 72 -7.17 2.38 5.92
CA SER A 72 -7.51 3.81 5.94
C SER A 72 -8.49 4.17 4.82
N TYR A 73 -8.34 3.57 3.65
CA TYR A 73 -9.21 3.80 2.51
C TYR A 73 -10.57 3.13 2.69
N ASP A 74 -10.60 1.91 3.22
CA ASP A 74 -11.85 1.22 3.59
C ASP A 74 -12.57 1.97 4.70
N HIS A 75 -11.86 2.48 5.71
CA HIS A 75 -12.45 3.34 6.72
C HIS A 75 -12.98 4.63 6.09
N TRP A 76 -12.24 5.26 5.18
CA TRP A 76 -12.69 6.46 4.45
C TRP A 76 -13.93 6.19 3.58
N ILE A 77 -14.00 5.06 2.88
CA ILE A 77 -15.19 4.66 2.11
C ILE A 77 -16.37 4.38 3.04
N ASN A 78 -16.13 3.68 4.15
CA ASN A 78 -17.18 3.29 5.08
C ASN A 78 -17.71 4.45 5.92
N ASP A 79 -16.84 5.37 6.36
CA ASP A 79 -17.24 6.65 6.98
C ASP A 79 -17.94 7.57 5.97
N ARG A 80 -17.60 7.44 4.68
CA ARG A 80 -18.33 8.07 3.56
C ARG A 80 -19.47 7.22 3.03
N ARG A 81 -19.98 6.21 3.77
CA ARG A 81 -21.37 5.76 3.54
C ARG A 81 -22.26 6.92 3.96
N ILE A 82 -22.41 7.86 3.03
CA ILE A 82 -23.33 8.98 3.13
C ILE A 82 -24.66 8.36 3.53
N SER A 83 -25.16 8.77 4.71
CA SER A 83 -26.41 8.24 5.24
C SER A 83 -27.50 8.37 4.17
N LYS A 84 -28.49 7.48 4.14
CA LYS A 84 -29.61 7.60 3.18
C LYS A 84 -30.18 9.03 3.16
N VAL A 85 -30.22 9.67 4.33
CA VAL A 85 -30.61 11.07 4.52
C VAL A 85 -29.63 12.05 3.86
N ASP A 86 -28.32 11.93 4.08
CA ASP A 86 -27.34 12.83 3.48
C ASP A 86 -27.24 12.64 1.95
N THR A 87 -27.48 11.43 1.44
CA THR A 87 -27.55 11.13 0.00
C THR A 87 -28.76 11.80 -0.62
N LEU A 88 -29.92 11.73 0.04
CA LEU A 88 -31.13 12.42 -0.41
C LEU A 88 -30.98 13.94 -0.33
N ARG A 89 -30.37 14.48 0.73
CA ARG A 89 -30.07 15.91 0.85
C ARG A 89 -29.16 16.40 -0.27
N LEU A 90 -28.16 15.60 -0.64
CA LEU A 90 -27.27 15.89 -1.76
C LEU A 90 -28.01 15.88 -3.09
N ALA A 91 -28.81 14.84 -3.36
CA ALA A 91 -29.59 14.75 -4.58
C ALA A 91 -30.51 15.97 -4.75
N ILE A 92 -31.21 16.38 -3.68
CA ILE A 92 -32.07 17.58 -3.69
C ILE A 92 -31.26 18.84 -3.99
N ARG A 93 -30.08 19.00 -3.36
CA ARG A 93 -29.20 20.15 -3.58
C ARG A 93 -28.69 20.21 -5.02
N TYR A 94 -28.33 19.06 -5.60
CA TYR A 94 -27.86 18.96 -6.98
C TYR A 94 -28.97 19.27 -7.99
N ILE A 95 -30.18 18.75 -7.78
CA ILE A 95 -31.34 19.05 -8.64
C ILE A 95 -31.62 20.56 -8.67
N ARG A 96 -31.60 21.23 -7.51
CA ARG A 96 -31.77 22.69 -7.43
C ARG A 96 -30.65 23.46 -8.14
N HIS A 97 -29.43 22.95 -8.10
CA HIS A 97 -28.31 23.55 -8.83
C HIS A 97 -28.48 23.41 -10.35
N LEU A 98 -28.89 22.23 -10.82
CA LEU A 98 -29.20 22.00 -12.24
C LEU A 98 -30.35 22.90 -12.72
N ASP A 99 -31.40 23.04 -11.93
CA ASP A 99 -32.52 23.95 -12.22
C ASP A 99 -32.05 25.41 -12.35
N ALA A 100 -31.17 25.87 -11.44
CA ALA A 100 -30.58 27.20 -11.53
C ALA A 100 -29.67 27.39 -12.77
N LEU A 101 -28.94 26.35 -13.20
CA LEU A 101 -28.17 26.39 -14.45
C LEU A 101 -29.06 26.48 -15.69
N LEU A 102 -30.24 25.82 -15.67
CA LEU A 102 -31.20 25.91 -16.76
C LEU A 102 -31.87 27.29 -16.84
N GLN A 103 -31.99 27.99 -15.72
CA GLN A 103 -32.60 29.33 -15.64
C GLN A 103 -31.59 30.46 -15.91
N SER A 104 -30.28 30.24 -15.73
CA SER A 104 -29.25 31.26 -15.95
C SER A 104 -27.93 30.64 -16.42
N TYR A 105 -27.51 31.01 -17.64
CA TYR A 105 -26.25 30.58 -18.25
C TYR A 105 -24.99 31.04 -17.47
N ASP A 106 -25.08 32.15 -16.72
CA ASP A 106 -23.96 32.72 -15.96
C ASP A 106 -23.80 32.11 -14.56
N HIS A 107 -24.75 31.27 -14.12
CA HIS A 107 -24.77 30.72 -12.76
C HIS A 107 -23.51 29.90 -12.46
N TRP A 108 -22.98 29.17 -13.43
CA TRP A 108 -21.78 28.34 -13.27
C TRP A 108 -20.53 29.15 -12.84
N ILE A 109 -20.45 30.44 -13.20
CA ILE A 109 -19.31 31.33 -12.87
C ILE A 109 -19.51 32.00 -11.51
N LYS A 110 -20.77 32.22 -11.09
CA LYS A 110 -21.12 33.03 -9.91
C LYS A 110 -21.53 32.19 -8.68
N CYS A 111 -21.80 30.89 -8.84
CA CYS A 111 -22.28 30.03 -7.75
C CYS A 111 -21.16 29.17 -7.16
N ASP A 112 -20.99 29.28 -5.85
CA ASP A 112 -20.06 28.45 -5.08
C ASP A 112 -20.70 27.12 -4.61
N CYS A 113 -21.91 26.81 -5.10
CA CYS A 113 -22.77 25.74 -4.61
C CYS A 113 -22.18 24.33 -4.83
N PHE A 114 -21.20 24.19 -5.72
CA PHE A 114 -20.48 22.94 -5.98
C PHE A 114 -19.16 22.82 -5.18
N ARG A 115 -18.42 23.93 -4.99
CA ARG A 115 -17.19 23.94 -4.17
C ARG A 115 -17.50 23.82 -2.66
N THR A 116 -18.51 24.53 -2.18
CA THR A 116 -19.00 24.42 -0.80
C THR A 116 -19.52 23.03 -0.45
N PHE A 117 -20.00 22.27 -1.45
CA PHE A 117 -20.43 20.89 -1.26
C PHE A 117 -19.27 19.94 -0.93
N GLN A 118 -18.12 20.11 -1.61
CA GLN A 118 -16.93 19.31 -1.37
C GLN A 118 -16.35 19.61 0.02
N THR A 119 -16.27 20.89 0.39
CA THR A 119 -15.69 21.34 1.67
C THR A 119 -16.57 21.04 2.89
N GLU A 120 -17.90 21.19 2.81
CA GLU A 120 -18.81 20.86 3.91
C GLU A 120 -18.75 19.38 4.31
N SER A 121 -18.58 18.50 3.32
CA SER A 121 -18.46 17.06 3.56
C SER A 121 -17.14 16.70 4.25
N GLU A 122 -16.05 17.38 3.88
CA GLU A 122 -14.72 17.17 4.44
C GLU A 122 -14.58 17.78 5.85
N GLU A 123 -15.14 18.97 6.09
CA GLU A 123 -15.16 19.59 7.41
C GLU A 123 -16.04 18.85 8.41
N ARG A 124 -17.20 18.33 7.98
CA ARG A 124 -18.08 17.51 8.83
C ARG A 124 -17.41 16.16 9.13
N ALA A 125 -16.77 15.54 8.14
CA ALA A 125 -15.99 14.32 8.36
C ALA A 125 -14.81 14.56 9.33
N GLU A 126 -14.08 15.68 9.19
CA GLU A 126 -12.98 16.01 10.10
C GLU A 126 -13.46 16.33 11.52
N ARG A 127 -14.61 17.00 11.67
CA ARG A 127 -15.26 17.20 12.97
C ARG A 127 -15.62 15.87 13.64
N LEU A 128 -16.20 14.93 12.89
CA LEU A 128 -16.53 13.60 13.42
C LEU A 128 -15.28 12.82 13.82
N ARG A 129 -14.21 12.86 13.00
CA ARG A 129 -12.91 12.27 13.35
C ARG A 129 -12.31 12.88 14.62
N ARG A 130 -12.43 14.20 14.83
CA ARG A 130 -12.01 14.86 16.08
C ARG A 130 -12.81 14.38 17.30
N ILE A 131 -14.12 14.21 17.15
CA ILE A 131 -14.99 13.71 18.23
C ILE A 131 -14.62 12.26 18.58
N ASP A 132 -14.42 11.40 17.60
CA ASP A 132 -14.06 9.99 17.82
C ASP A 132 -12.69 9.86 18.52
N ARG A 133 -11.69 10.64 18.07
CA ARG A 133 -10.38 10.71 18.77
C ARG A 133 -10.52 11.11 20.24
N ARG A 134 -11.39 12.08 20.53
CA ARG A 134 -11.65 12.55 21.90
C ARG A 134 -12.38 11.49 22.74
N LYS A 135 -13.32 10.75 22.14
CA LYS A 135 -14.05 9.67 22.81
C LYS A 135 -13.11 8.53 23.20
N ARG A 136 -12.25 8.07 22.28
CA ARG A 136 -11.25 7.03 22.57
C ARG A 136 -10.29 7.42 23.70
N ALA A 137 -9.89 8.69 23.77
CA ALA A 137 -9.03 9.19 24.85
C ALA A 137 -9.72 9.19 26.23
N LEU A 138 -11.02 9.47 26.26
CA LEU A 138 -11.82 9.39 27.49
C LEU A 138 -12.01 7.93 27.92
N ASP A 139 -12.30 7.04 26.98
CA ASP A 139 -12.47 5.62 27.26
C ASP A 139 -11.16 5.00 27.81
N SER A 140 -10.00 5.36 27.25
CA SER A 140 -8.69 4.92 27.76
C SER A 140 -8.35 5.46 29.16
N SER A 141 -8.84 6.66 29.48
CA SER A 141 -8.66 7.27 30.81
C SER A 141 -9.57 6.64 31.86
N SER A 142 -10.73 6.13 31.43
CA SER A 142 -11.73 5.48 32.28
C SER A 142 -11.36 4.04 32.65
N SER A 143 -10.56 3.35 31.82
CA SER A 143 -10.07 1.99 32.09
C SER A 143 -8.79 1.95 32.95
N SER A 144 -8.25 3.10 33.32
CA SER A 144 -7.01 3.23 34.10
C SER A 144 -7.25 3.74 35.54
N ALA A 145 -8.52 3.89 35.95
CA ALA A 145 -8.96 4.27 37.29
C ALA A 145 -9.82 3.16 37.89
#